data_AF-A0A2N7R735-F1
#
_entry.id   AF-A0A2N7R735-F1
#
_cell.length_a   1.000
_cell.length_b   1.000
_cell.length_c   1.000
_cell.angle_alpha   90.00
_cell.angle_beta   90.00
_cell.angle_gamma   90.00
#
_symmetry.space_group_name_H-M   'P 1'
#
loop_
_entity.id
_entity.type
_entity.pdbx_description
1 polymer ?
#
loop_
_entity_poly.entity_id
_entity_poly.type
_entity_poly.pdbx_seq_one_letter_code
_entity_poly.pdbx_strand_id
1 'polypeptide(L)'
;MLEHRLKADLGGGDFGWLKARHHFNVTAKGNPAHRPLGALVVWNDDEIAPGTGFPLHGHDSMEIVSYVLEGAVSHRDSAGGQGRTVAGDVQRSTDLARTL
;
A
#
# COMPACT_ATOMS: atom_id res chain seq x y z
N MET A 1 7.48 -6.45 24.16
CA MET A 1 6.20 -5.78 24.50
C MET A 1 5.26 -6.02 23.33
N LEU A 2 4.01 -6.42 23.61
CA LEU A 2 2.99 -6.58 22.57
C LEU A 2 2.18 -5.29 22.46
N GLU A 3 2.02 -4.77 21.26
CA GLU A 3 1.15 -3.62 20.97
C GLU A 3 -0.07 -4.09 20.18
N HIS A 4 -1.27 -3.71 20.62
CA HIS A 4 -2.50 -3.98 19.89
C HIS A 4 -2.99 -2.69 19.24
N ARG A 5 -3.18 -2.72 17.91
CA ARG A 5 -3.73 -1.61 17.13
C ARG A 5 -5.10 -2.02 16.60
N LEU A 6 -6.16 -1.50 17.22
CA LEU A 6 -7.52 -1.85 16.86
C LEU A 6 -7.87 -1.25 15.49
N LYS A 7 -8.72 -1.96 14.73
CA LYS A 7 -9.21 -1.48 13.41
C LYS A 7 -9.83 -0.08 13.48
N ALA A 8 -10.53 0.23 14.58
CA ALA A 8 -11.18 1.53 14.80
C ALA A 8 -10.20 2.69 15.00
N ASP A 9 -8.95 2.39 15.38
CA ASP A 9 -7.91 3.40 15.67
C ASP A 9 -6.99 3.64 14.47
N LEU A 10 -7.22 2.94 13.35
CA LEU A 10 -6.43 3.11 12.13
C LEU A 10 -6.77 4.43 11.45
N GLY A 11 -5.73 5.12 10.96
CA GLY A 11 -5.93 6.23 10.03
C GLY A 11 -6.43 5.72 8.69
N GLY A 12 -6.85 6.62 7.80
CA GLY A 12 -7.35 6.21 6.48
C GLY A 12 -8.30 7.21 5.86
N GLY A 13 -9.11 6.73 4.92
CA GLY A 13 -10.15 7.52 4.28
C GLY A 13 -10.96 6.71 3.27
N ASP A 14 -12.15 7.22 2.95
CA ASP A 14 -12.97 6.77 1.83
C ASP A 14 -12.94 7.87 0.76
N PHE A 15 -12.41 7.52 -0.41
CA PHE A 15 -12.24 8.42 -1.57
C PHE A 15 -13.20 8.03 -2.71
N GLY A 16 -14.25 7.25 -2.42
CA GLY A 16 -15.19 6.71 -3.39
C GLY A 16 -14.64 5.50 -4.15
N TRP A 17 -13.47 5.65 -4.78
CA TRP A 17 -12.81 4.57 -5.52
C TRP A 17 -11.83 3.75 -4.67
N LEU A 18 -11.38 4.31 -3.54
CA LEU A 18 -10.44 3.69 -2.61
C LEU A 18 -10.98 3.84 -1.20
N LYS A 19 -11.06 2.73 -0.47
CA LYS A 19 -11.20 2.74 0.99
C LYS A 19 -9.89 2.24 1.57
N ALA A 20 -9.13 3.16 2.16
CA ALA A 20 -7.81 2.88 2.69
C ALA A 20 -7.83 2.85 4.22
N ARG A 21 -7.12 1.87 4.80
CA ARG A 21 -6.85 1.76 6.23
C ARG A 21 -5.34 1.68 6.44
N HIS A 22 -4.78 2.58 7.24
CA HIS A 22 -3.33 2.69 7.46
C HIS A 22 -2.95 2.19 8.85
N HIS A 23 -2.14 1.13 8.92
CA HIS A 23 -1.61 0.58 10.16
C HIS A 23 -0.45 1.40 10.75
N PHE A 24 0.23 2.17 9.91
CA PHE A 24 1.26 3.13 10.31
C PHE A 24 0.85 4.56 9.98
N ASN A 25 1.47 5.50 10.68
CA ASN A 25 1.28 6.92 10.42
C ASN A 25 2.02 7.34 9.14
N VAL A 26 1.28 7.43 8.03
CA VAL A 26 1.82 7.81 6.71
C VAL A 26 1.34 9.19 6.24
N THR A 27 0.54 9.90 7.05
CA THR A 27 0.05 11.25 6.72
C THR A 27 0.14 12.18 7.94
N ALA A 28 0.16 13.49 7.74
CA ALA A 28 0.21 14.44 8.86
C ALA A 28 -1.02 14.35 9.81
N LYS A 29 -2.14 13.79 9.34
CA LYS A 29 -3.37 13.63 10.12
C LYS A 29 -3.53 12.24 10.76
N GLY A 30 -2.57 11.33 10.55
CA GLY A 30 -2.66 9.97 11.08
C GLY A 30 -2.35 9.91 12.58
N ASN A 31 -2.59 8.72 13.18
CA ASN A 31 -2.36 8.49 14.60
C ASN A 31 -0.85 8.44 14.91
N PRO A 32 -0.27 9.40 15.67
CA PRO A 32 1.16 9.45 15.94
C PRO A 32 1.68 8.27 16.78
N ALA A 33 0.81 7.52 17.45
CA ALA A 33 1.18 6.31 18.17
C ALA A 33 1.49 5.14 17.23
N HIS A 34 0.98 5.15 15.99
CA HIS A 34 1.13 4.05 15.03
C HIS A 34 2.44 4.19 14.25
N ARG A 35 3.58 4.09 14.95
CA ARG A 35 4.91 4.22 14.33
C ARG A 35 5.31 2.97 13.55
N PRO A 36 6.17 3.12 12.52
CA PRO A 36 6.81 2.01 11.79
C PRO A 36 7.40 0.92 12.69
N LEU A 37 7.46 -0.30 12.17
CA LEU A 37 8.11 -1.43 12.84
C LEU A 37 9.37 -1.84 12.06
N GLY A 38 10.52 -1.31 12.48
CA GLY A 38 11.79 -1.57 11.81
C GLY A 38 11.74 -1.13 10.34
N ALA A 39 12.02 -2.04 9.41
CA ALA A 39 11.95 -1.78 7.97
C ALA A 39 10.52 -1.71 7.41
N LEU A 40 9.51 -2.16 8.16
CA LEU A 40 8.12 -2.09 7.75
C LEU A 40 7.56 -0.70 8.09
N VAL A 41 7.63 0.19 7.10
CA VAL A 41 7.33 1.62 7.25
C VAL A 41 5.93 2.02 6.77
N VAL A 42 5.33 1.23 5.88
CA VAL A 42 3.97 1.39 5.36
C VAL A 42 3.27 0.04 5.42
N TRP A 43 2.00 0.04 5.86
CA TRP A 43 1.13 -1.12 5.82
C TRP A 43 -0.29 -0.61 5.68
N ASN A 44 -0.87 -0.88 4.51
CA ASN A 44 -2.23 -0.52 4.17
C ASN A 44 -3.11 -1.76 3.98
N ASP A 45 -4.39 -1.58 4.25
CA ASP A 45 -5.47 -2.49 3.90
C ASP A 45 -6.46 -1.69 3.04
N ASP A 46 -6.40 -1.95 1.73
CA ASP A 46 -7.01 -1.14 0.68
C ASP A 46 -8.09 -1.93 -0.07
N GLU A 47 -9.31 -1.39 -0.11
CA GLU A 47 -10.39 -1.84 -0.98
C GLU A 47 -10.50 -0.89 -2.18
N ILE A 48 -10.23 -1.41 -3.39
CA ILE A 48 -10.17 -0.62 -4.64
C ILE A 48 -11.37 -0.96 -5.52
N ALA A 49 -12.09 0.05 -5.99
CA ALA A 49 -13.25 -0.12 -6.86
C ALA A 49 -12.85 -0.67 -8.24
N PRO A 50 -13.70 -1.52 -8.88
CA PRO A 50 -13.40 -2.09 -10.19
C PRO A 50 -13.09 -1.04 -11.26
N GLY A 51 -12.07 -1.30 -12.07
CA GLY A 51 -11.67 -0.42 -13.18
C GLY A 51 -10.99 0.89 -12.74
N THR A 52 -10.69 1.05 -11.45
CA THR A 52 -9.94 2.17 -10.90
C THR A 52 -8.58 1.70 -10.38
N GLY A 53 -7.75 2.63 -9.91
CA GLY A 53 -6.43 2.32 -9.37
C GLY A 53 -5.60 3.57 -9.15
N PHE A 54 -4.42 3.37 -8.58
CA PHE A 54 -3.46 4.44 -8.39
C PHE A 54 -2.86 4.84 -9.74
N PRO A 55 -2.76 6.16 -10.06
CA PRO A 55 -2.03 6.60 -11.25
C PRO A 55 -0.54 6.27 -11.10
N LEU A 56 0.20 6.31 -12.21
CA LEU A 56 1.65 6.15 -12.18
C LEU A 56 2.26 7.24 -11.27
N HIS A 57 3.04 6.82 -10.28
CA HIS A 57 3.73 7.68 -9.33
C HIS A 57 5.11 7.10 -8.99
N GLY A 58 5.98 7.93 -8.41
CA GLY A 58 7.33 7.53 -8.05
C GLY A 58 7.42 6.99 -6.62
N HIS A 59 8.28 6.00 -6.43
CA HIS A 59 8.80 5.59 -5.13
C HIS A 59 10.33 5.70 -5.15
N ASP A 60 10.94 6.02 -4.02
CA ASP A 60 12.39 6.08 -3.86
C ASP A 60 12.83 5.10 -2.79
N SER A 61 13.71 4.17 -3.17
CA SER A 61 14.38 3.25 -2.25
C SER A 61 13.40 2.44 -1.38
N MET A 62 12.37 1.87 -2.02
CA MET A 62 11.35 1.04 -1.37
C MET A 62 11.21 -0.34 -2.02
N GLU A 63 10.96 -1.34 -1.19
CA GLU A 63 10.38 -2.61 -1.61
C GLU A 63 8.89 -2.60 -1.25
N ILE A 64 8.05 -2.91 -2.23
CA ILE A 64 6.59 -2.96 -2.08
C ILE A 64 6.15 -4.40 -2.25
N VAL A 65 5.36 -4.88 -1.28
CA VAL A 65 4.76 -6.21 -1.31
C VAL A 65 3.25 -6.05 -1.29
N SER A 66 2.60 -6.51 -2.34
CA SER A 66 1.14 -6.51 -2.47
C SER A 66 0.64 -7.94 -2.35
N TYR A 67 -0.24 -8.19 -1.39
CA TYR A 67 -0.97 -9.45 -1.26
C TYR A 67 -2.45 -9.21 -1.58
N VAL A 68 -2.97 -9.89 -2.60
CA VAL A 68 -4.35 -9.68 -3.04
C VAL A 68 -5.27 -10.65 -2.28
N LEU A 69 -6.22 -10.10 -1.53
CA LEU A 69 -7.20 -10.89 -0.78
C LEU A 69 -8.38 -11.33 -1.64
N GLU A 70 -8.89 -10.43 -2.48
CA GLU A 70 -10.04 -10.66 -3.36
C GLU A 70 -9.84 -9.94 -4.71
N GLY A 71 -10.39 -10.50 -5.78
CA GLY A 71 -10.30 -9.91 -7.12
C GLY A 71 -8.90 -10.02 -7.73
N ALA A 72 -8.44 -8.94 -8.36
CA ALA A 72 -7.12 -8.87 -8.97
C ALA A 72 -6.65 -7.42 -9.15
N VAL A 73 -5.33 -7.24 -9.15
CA VAL A 73 -4.67 -5.95 -9.41
C VAL A 73 -3.75 -6.09 -10.61
N SER A 74 -3.81 -5.13 -11.52
CA SER A 74 -2.84 -5.00 -12.61
C SER A 74 -1.77 -3.98 -12.23
N HIS A 75 -0.52 -4.27 -12.54
CA HIS A 75 0.63 -3.41 -12.27
C HIS A 75 1.35 -3.04 -13.57
N ARG A 76 1.88 -1.81 -13.61
CA ARG A 76 2.80 -1.34 -14.62
C ARG A 76 3.85 -0.45 -13.95
N ASP A 77 5.12 -0.66 -14.27
CA ASP A 77 6.23 0.17 -13.81
C ASP A 77 6.87 1.00 -14.94
N SER A 78 7.78 1.89 -14.54
CA SER A 78 8.53 2.78 -15.42
C SER A 78 9.61 2.09 -16.26
N ALA A 79 10.04 0.87 -15.87
CA ALA A 79 10.96 0.04 -16.64
C ALA A 79 10.24 -0.80 -17.71
N GLY A 80 8.91 -0.68 -17.82
CA GLY A 80 8.07 -1.38 -18.79
C GLY A 80 7.55 -2.74 -18.29
N GLY A 81 7.86 -3.12 -17.05
CA GLY A 81 7.30 -4.29 -16.39
C GLY A 81 5.79 -4.15 -16.23
N GLN A 82 5.08 -5.25 -16.51
CA GLN A 82 3.63 -5.33 -16.41
C GLN A 82 3.25 -6.68 -15.80
N GLY A 83 2.18 -6.70 -15.01
CA GLY A 83 1.72 -7.93 -14.36
C GLY A 83 0.27 -7.83 -13.93
N ARG A 84 -0.34 -8.99 -13.66
CA ARG A 84 -1.66 -9.09 -13.04
C ARG A 84 -1.59 -10.12 -11.92
N THR A 85 -1.90 -9.67 -10.71
CA THR A 85 -1.84 -10.46 -9.48
C THR A 85 -3.27 -10.74 -9.03
N VAL A 86 -3.60 -12.02 -8.81
CA VAL A 86 -4.95 -12.45 -8.41
C VAL A 86 -5.04 -12.75 -6.93
N ALA A 87 -6.27 -12.88 -6.43
CA ALA A 87 -6.53 -13.31 -5.05
C ALA A 87 -5.70 -14.55 -4.66
N GLY A 88 -5.03 -14.47 -3.51
CA GLY A 88 -4.13 -15.50 -3.00
C GLY A 88 -2.67 -15.35 -3.43
N ASP A 89 -2.38 -14.53 -4.44
CA ASP A 89 -1.01 -14.30 -4.92
C ASP A 89 -0.36 -13.07 -4.28
N VAL A 90 0.98 -13.07 -4.31
CA VAL A 90 1.84 -11.99 -3.85
C VAL A 90 2.62 -11.42 -5.02
N GLN A 91 2.67 -10.10 -5.10
CA GLN A 91 3.58 -9.38 -5.97
C GLN A 91 4.62 -8.63 -5.14
N ARG A 92 5.88 -8.72 -5.55
CA ARG A 92 6.99 -7.91 -5.06
C ARG A 92 7.46 -6.97 -6.17
N SER A 93 7.50 -5.67 -5.91
CA SER A 93 8.18 -4.69 -6.74
C SER A 93 9.28 -4.00 -5.93
N THR A 94 10.40 -3.71 -6.59
CA THR A 94 11.51 -2.99 -5.98
C THR A 94 11.80 -1.76 -6.83
N ASP A 95 11.58 -0.59 -6.25
CA ASP A 95 11.88 0.67 -6.91
C ASP A 95 13.25 1.15 -6.43
N LEU A 96 14.23 1.03 -7.32
CA LEU A 96 15.62 1.47 -7.11
C LEU A 96 15.92 2.84 -7.72
N ALA A 97 14.91 3.52 -8.29
CA ALA A 97 15.15 4.70 -9.11
C ALA A 97 15.07 6.00 -8.31
N ARG A 98 16.23 6.64 -8.09
CA ARG A 98 16.29 8.10 -8.07
C ARG A 98 15.80 8.59 -9.44
N THR A 99 14.78 9.43 -9.45
CA THR A 99 14.54 10.33 -10.58
C THR A 99 15.85 11.06 -10.90
N LEU A 100 16.21 11.13 -12.18
CA LEU A 100 17.33 11.96 -12.68
C LEU A 100 17.23 13.40 -12.15
#